data_AF-R9KPE3-F1
#
_entry.id   AF-R9KPE3-F1
#
_cell.length_a   1.000
_cell.length_b   1.000
_cell.length_c   1.000
_cell.angle_alpha   90.00
_cell.angle_beta   90.00
_cell.angle_gamma   90.00
#
_symmetry.space_group_name_H-M   'P 1'
#
loop_
_entity.id
_entity.type
_entity.pdbx_description
1 polymer ?
#
loop_
_entity_poly.entity_id
_entity_poly.type
_entity_poly.pdbx_seq_one_letter_code
_entity_poly.pdbx_strand_id
1 'polypeptide(L)'
;MLIYAQRPRLRYVFDISDVHKAKWIGRYPYLWKLEEKHKNSVLMQLEKTYGDTDGSLSFEERLIEIAGRIAQDAYGEHLQDLIYEKEGSFLEELDDLNVGLRLKETLASTIAFMPLSRCGVDMDVWRGELDFHYISEFNTPRSLSVMGNAAADICKPVLMEISRTVAQSERKREKHNARNKAKESVGGGQHGERENKSEIGLANVPEMDYNALKRESKGQTSKEDGYSAGKDFYKEKEGRDLTPCSLFYFEKYQRYRESSKKTLLIIPALSRIKFIYD
;
A
#
# COMPACT_ATOMS: atom_id res chain seq x y z
N MET A 1 -30.85 -0.88 27.04
CA MET A 1 -30.58 -0.93 25.59
C MET A 1 -29.22 -1.59 25.42
N LEU A 2 -29.18 -2.88 25.08
CA LEU A 2 -27.92 -3.62 24.95
C LEU A 2 -27.25 -3.19 23.65
N ILE A 3 -26.26 -2.31 23.75
CA ILE A 3 -25.36 -2.02 22.63
C ILE A 3 -24.53 -3.30 22.47
N TYR A 4 -24.85 -4.12 21.46
CA TYR A 4 -23.98 -5.22 21.09
C TYR A 4 -22.66 -4.62 20.64
N ALA A 5 -21.67 -4.55 21.55
CA ALA A 5 -20.29 -4.31 21.19
C ALA A 5 -19.94 -5.34 20.11
N GLN A 6 -19.83 -4.89 18.85
CA GLN A 6 -19.49 -5.77 17.76
C GLN A 6 -18.11 -6.34 18.08
N ARG A 7 -18.05 -7.63 18.42
CA ARG A 7 -16.78 -8.29 18.70
C ARG A 7 -15.88 -8.11 17.48
N PRO A 8 -14.61 -7.71 17.66
CA PRO A 8 -13.68 -7.57 16.55
C PRO A 8 -13.63 -8.88 15.75
N ARG A 9 -13.83 -8.78 14.43
CA ARG A 9 -13.82 -9.92 13.51
C ARG A 9 -12.62 -9.81 12.58
N LEU A 10 -11.89 -10.91 12.43
CA LEU A 10 -10.86 -11.02 11.40
C LEU A 10 -11.53 -11.10 10.02
N ARG A 11 -11.10 -10.23 9.10
CA ARG A 11 -11.44 -10.34 7.68
C ARG A 11 -10.31 -11.04 6.96
N TYR A 12 -10.64 -12.12 6.26
CA TYR A 12 -9.70 -12.79 5.38
C TYR A 12 -9.63 -12.04 4.05
N VAL A 13 -8.42 -11.66 3.64
CA VAL A 13 -8.11 -11.04 2.36
C VAL A 13 -6.99 -11.83 1.69
N PHE A 14 -7.04 -11.92 0.36
CA PHE A 14 -6.00 -12.57 -0.45
C PHE A 14 -5.04 -11.51 -1.01
N ASP A 15 -3.74 -11.81 -1.11
CA ASP A 15 -2.82 -10.96 -1.87
C ASP A 15 -3.22 -11.01 -3.35
N ILE A 16 -3.08 -9.88 -4.04
CA ILE A 16 -3.29 -9.79 -5.48
C ILE A 16 -2.36 -10.72 -6.26
N SER A 17 -1.15 -11.02 -5.74
CA SER A 17 -0.25 -12.01 -6.35
C SER A 17 -0.86 -13.41 -6.37
N ASP A 18 -1.73 -13.69 -5.42
CA ASP A 18 -2.32 -15.02 -5.20
C ASP A 18 -3.71 -15.13 -5.83
N VAL A 19 -4.19 -14.05 -6.46
CA VAL A 19 -5.50 -13.98 -7.11
C VAL A 19 -5.34 -13.87 -8.63
N HIS A 20 -6.04 -14.74 -9.34
CA HIS A 20 -6.15 -14.67 -10.80
C HIS A 20 -7.38 -13.85 -11.22
N LYS A 21 -7.24 -13.06 -12.30
CA LYS A 21 -8.37 -12.38 -12.89
C LYS A 21 -9.41 -13.38 -13.41
N ALA A 22 -10.68 -13.11 -13.16
CA ALA A 22 -11.78 -13.89 -13.75
C ALA A 22 -11.72 -13.80 -15.28
N LYS A 23 -11.90 -14.94 -15.97
CA LYS A 23 -11.62 -15.09 -17.42
C LYS A 23 -12.34 -14.08 -18.32
N TRP A 24 -13.56 -13.67 -17.96
CA TRP A 24 -14.42 -12.84 -18.81
C TRP A 24 -14.56 -11.38 -18.36
N ILE A 25 -14.45 -11.10 -17.06
CA ILE A 25 -14.74 -9.77 -16.48
C ILE A 25 -13.59 -9.25 -15.60
N GLY A 26 -12.62 -10.11 -15.25
CA GLY A 26 -11.57 -9.77 -14.32
C GLY A 26 -10.56 -8.79 -14.91
N ARG A 27 -10.34 -7.68 -14.20
CA ARG A 27 -9.23 -6.77 -14.42
C ARG A 27 -8.28 -6.84 -13.22
N TYR A 28 -6.99 -6.67 -13.49
CA TYR A 28 -6.05 -6.43 -12.40
C TYR A 28 -6.26 -5.01 -11.89
N PRO A 29 -6.24 -4.79 -10.57
CA PRO A 29 -6.27 -3.47 -10.01
C PRO A 29 -5.05 -2.67 -10.44
N TYR A 30 -5.24 -1.35 -10.60
CA TYR A 30 -4.14 -0.46 -10.89
C TYR A 30 -3.29 -0.25 -9.63
N LEU A 31 -2.09 -0.82 -9.65
CA LEU A 31 -1.10 -0.62 -8.59
C LEU A 31 -0.19 0.55 -8.94
N TRP A 32 -0.49 1.70 -8.36
CA TRP A 32 0.33 2.90 -8.54
C TRP A 32 1.69 2.73 -7.87
N LYS A 33 2.71 3.31 -8.50
CA LYS A 33 4.08 3.43 -7.99
C LYS A 33 4.45 4.91 -7.93
N LEU A 34 5.01 5.34 -6.81
CA LEU A 34 5.59 6.67 -6.74
C LEU A 34 6.94 6.65 -7.46
N GLU A 35 7.18 7.68 -8.27
CA GLU A 35 8.45 7.91 -8.95
C GLU A 35 8.85 9.36 -8.64
N GLU A 36 10.12 9.70 -8.83
CA GLU A 36 10.64 11.04 -8.52
C GLU A 36 9.82 12.15 -9.19
N LYS A 37 9.41 11.93 -10.44
CA LYS A 37 8.57 12.86 -11.22
C LYS A 37 7.19 13.15 -10.58
N HIS A 38 6.71 12.28 -9.68
CA HIS A 38 5.42 12.42 -9.01
C HIS A 38 5.51 13.22 -7.70
N LYS A 39 6.68 13.23 -7.03
CA LYS A 39 6.85 13.75 -5.68
C LYS A 39 6.32 15.17 -5.51
N ASN A 40 6.70 16.09 -6.40
CA ASN A 40 6.25 17.48 -6.35
C ASN A 40 4.74 17.65 -6.48
N SER A 41 4.10 16.88 -7.38
CA SER A 41 2.65 16.93 -7.55
C SER A 41 1.92 16.36 -6.32
N VAL A 42 2.47 15.30 -5.73
CA VAL A 42 1.93 14.69 -4.51
C VAL A 42 2.04 15.63 -3.32
N LEU A 43 3.22 16.23 -3.08
CA LEU A 43 3.40 17.20 -2.01
C LEU A 43 2.45 18.39 -2.15
N MET A 44 2.40 19.02 -3.32
CA MET A 44 1.50 20.16 -3.54
C MET A 44 0.03 19.82 -3.26
N GLN A 45 -0.39 18.60 -3.60
CA GLN A 45 -1.76 18.16 -3.33
C GLN A 45 -1.99 17.87 -1.85
N LEU A 46 -1.03 17.25 -1.16
CA LEU A 46 -1.12 16.99 0.28
C LEU A 46 -1.07 18.29 1.09
N GLU A 47 -0.21 19.24 0.74
CA GLU A 47 -0.13 20.54 1.41
C GLU A 47 -1.41 21.36 1.24
N LYS A 48 -2.04 21.27 0.07
CA LYS A 48 -3.35 21.88 -0.15
C LYS A 48 -4.41 21.33 0.81
N THR A 49 -4.33 20.05 1.18
CA THR A 49 -5.34 19.37 2.01
C THR A 49 -5.01 19.46 3.51
N TYR A 50 -3.73 19.33 3.87
CA TYR A 50 -3.27 19.21 5.25
C TYR A 50 -2.43 20.41 5.72
N GLY A 51 -2.28 21.44 4.89
CA GLY A 51 -1.53 22.66 5.17
C GLY A 51 -0.08 22.62 4.68
N ASP A 52 0.51 23.80 4.51
CA ASP A 52 1.87 23.97 4.00
C ASP A 52 2.92 23.31 4.91
N THR A 53 4.04 22.91 4.32
CA THR A 53 5.23 22.36 5.02
C THR A 53 6.46 23.20 4.75
N ASP A 54 7.55 22.95 5.46
CA ASP A 54 8.82 23.63 5.19
C ASP A 54 9.40 23.18 3.83
N GLY A 55 9.50 24.13 2.89
CA GLY A 55 10.01 23.89 1.54
C GLY A 55 11.51 23.55 1.47
N SER A 56 12.26 23.70 2.56
CA SER A 56 13.67 23.30 2.66
C SER A 56 13.87 21.81 2.94
N LEU A 57 12.82 21.14 3.41
CA LEU A 57 12.84 19.72 3.77
C LEU A 57 12.69 18.80 2.55
N SER A 58 13.20 17.58 2.68
CA SER A 58 12.99 16.49 1.72
C SER A 58 11.53 16.07 1.61
N PHE A 59 11.19 15.29 0.58
CA PHE A 59 9.83 14.76 0.41
C PHE A 59 9.40 13.92 1.61
N GLU A 60 10.32 13.12 2.14
CA GLU A 60 10.10 12.20 3.24
C GLU A 60 9.90 12.97 4.56
N GLU A 61 10.73 13.96 4.87
CA GLU A 61 10.56 14.84 6.04
C GLU A 61 9.22 15.59 6.01
N ARG A 62 8.82 16.10 4.84
CA ARG A 62 7.54 16.80 4.68
C ARG A 62 6.35 15.87 4.89
N LEU A 63 6.45 14.60 4.49
CA LEU A 63 5.43 13.60 4.82
C LEU A 63 5.36 13.32 6.34
N ILE A 64 6.49 13.32 7.03
CA ILE A 64 6.54 13.17 8.50
C ILE A 64 5.87 14.38 9.16
N GLU A 65 6.16 15.60 8.69
CA GLU A 65 5.54 16.84 9.19
C GLU A 65 4.01 16.80 9.03
N ILE A 66 3.54 16.44 7.82
CA ILE A 66 2.11 16.28 7.54
C ILE A 66 1.48 15.22 8.45
N ALA A 67 2.14 14.06 8.64
CA ALA A 67 1.64 13.00 9.50
C ALA A 67 1.49 13.45 10.97
N GLY A 68 2.46 14.20 11.49
CA GLY A 68 2.40 14.77 12.83
C GLY A 68 1.21 15.72 13.01
N ARG A 69 0.95 16.57 12.01
CA ARG A 69 -0.19 17.49 12.01
C ARG A 69 -1.52 16.74 11.95
N ILE A 70 -1.66 15.77 11.04
CA ILE A 70 -2.86 14.94 10.94
C ILE A 70 -3.13 14.22 12.27
N ALA A 71 -2.11 13.66 12.90
CA ALA A 71 -2.26 13.00 14.19
C ALA A 71 -2.73 13.97 15.28
N GLN A 72 -2.17 15.18 15.32
CA GLN A 72 -2.56 16.23 16.26
C GLN A 72 -4.01 16.68 16.08
N ASP A 73 -4.53 16.68 14.85
CA ASP A 73 -5.92 17.07 14.57
C ASP A 73 -6.92 15.93 14.81
N ALA A 74 -6.54 14.68 14.54
CA ALA A 74 -7.45 13.54 14.54
C ALA A 74 -7.46 12.72 15.84
N TYR A 75 -6.40 12.73 16.66
CA TYR A 75 -6.31 11.80 17.81
C TYR A 75 -7.46 11.93 18.81
N GLY A 76 -8.02 13.13 18.96
CA GLY A 76 -9.13 13.41 19.88
C GLY A 76 -10.39 12.60 19.56
N GLU A 77 -10.64 12.28 18.30
CA GLU A 77 -11.79 11.48 17.86
C GLU A 77 -11.74 10.05 18.40
N HIS A 78 -10.54 9.50 18.57
CA HIS A 78 -10.31 8.12 19.02
C HIS A 78 -9.91 8.03 20.50
N LEU A 79 -9.59 9.15 21.14
CA LEU A 79 -9.14 9.19 22.53
C LEU A 79 -10.23 8.68 23.49
N GLN A 80 -11.49 9.07 23.28
CA GLN A 80 -12.58 8.64 24.17
C GLN A 80 -12.81 7.13 24.12
N ASP A 81 -12.74 6.54 22.93
CA ASP A 81 -12.82 5.08 22.75
C ASP A 81 -11.64 4.38 23.44
N LEU A 82 -10.44 4.95 23.36
CA LEU A 82 -9.26 4.39 24.03
C LEU A 82 -9.37 4.49 25.55
N ILE A 83 -9.85 5.62 26.08
CA ILE A 83 -10.08 5.81 27.51
C ILE A 83 -11.09 4.77 28.02
N TYR A 84 -12.13 4.48 27.25
CA TYR A 84 -13.10 3.45 27.60
C TYR A 84 -12.49 2.04 27.57
N GLU A 85 -11.58 1.76 26.63
CA GLU A 85 -11.01 0.42 26.40
C GLU A 85 -9.64 0.18 27.07
N LYS A 86 -9.11 1.13 27.86
CA LYS A 86 -7.79 1.02 28.49
C LYS A 86 -7.72 0.05 29.67
N GLU A 87 -8.85 -0.40 30.18
CA GLU A 87 -8.91 -1.35 31.31
C GLU A 87 -8.13 -2.65 30.99
N GLY A 88 -7.27 -3.08 31.92
CA GLY A 88 -6.40 -4.24 31.78
C GLY A 88 -5.21 -4.06 30.84
N SER A 89 -4.99 -2.84 30.32
CA SER A 89 -3.83 -2.50 29.48
C SER A 89 -2.76 -1.75 30.27
N PHE A 90 -1.58 -1.55 29.67
CA PHE A 90 -0.54 -0.70 30.26
C PHE A 90 -0.95 0.78 30.35
N LEU A 91 -2.08 1.15 29.73
CA LEU A 91 -2.64 2.50 29.79
C LEU A 91 -3.60 2.70 30.98
N GLU A 92 -3.97 1.64 31.71
CA GLU A 92 -5.04 1.67 32.72
C GLU A 92 -4.83 2.73 33.80
N GLU A 93 -3.62 2.83 34.34
CA GLU A 93 -3.29 3.73 35.46
C GLU A 93 -3.01 5.17 35.03
N LEU A 94 -2.99 5.44 33.72
CA LEU A 94 -2.71 6.75 33.19
C LEU A 94 -3.95 7.63 33.21
N ASP A 95 -3.75 8.92 33.49
CA ASP A 95 -4.76 9.94 33.25
C ASP A 95 -4.99 10.17 31.75
N ASP A 96 -6.14 10.74 31.42
CA ASP A 96 -6.60 10.94 30.04
C ASP A 96 -5.65 11.78 29.19
N LEU A 97 -4.94 12.74 29.80
CA LEU A 97 -3.95 13.57 29.09
C LEU A 97 -2.75 12.72 28.67
N ASN A 98 -2.26 11.88 29.60
CA ASN A 98 -1.18 10.95 29.35
C ASN A 98 -1.53 9.84 28.35
N VAL A 99 -2.78 9.35 28.35
CA VAL A 99 -3.30 8.41 27.33
C VAL A 99 -3.36 9.11 25.96
N GLY A 100 -3.85 10.35 25.92
CA GLY A 100 -3.91 11.16 24.71
C GLY A 100 -2.54 11.39 24.07
N LEU A 101 -1.53 11.69 24.88
CA LEU A 101 -0.15 11.85 24.41
C LEU A 101 0.36 10.59 23.69
N ARG A 102 0.20 9.43 24.33
CA ARG A 102 0.66 8.13 23.80
C ARG A 102 -0.04 7.75 22.52
N LEU A 103 -1.36 7.96 22.46
CA LEU A 103 -2.15 7.75 21.25
C LEU A 103 -1.67 8.66 20.13
N LYS A 104 -1.54 9.96 20.40
CA LYS A 104 -1.12 10.93 19.39
C LYS A 104 0.27 10.63 18.83
N GLU A 105 1.27 10.42 19.68
CA GLU A 105 2.65 10.20 19.23
C GLU A 105 2.79 8.87 18.47
N THR A 106 2.13 7.82 18.95
CA THR A 106 2.11 6.53 18.25
C THR A 106 1.39 6.65 16.91
N LEU A 107 0.28 7.41 16.84
CA LEU A 107 -0.43 7.68 15.59
C LEU A 107 0.44 8.47 14.62
N ALA A 108 1.11 9.54 15.06
CA ALA A 108 2.00 10.34 14.20
C ALA A 108 3.04 9.46 13.49
N SER A 109 3.76 8.62 14.24
CA SER A 109 4.75 7.71 13.67
C SER A 109 4.14 6.64 12.77
N THR A 110 2.95 6.14 13.11
CA THR A 110 2.22 5.16 12.30
C THR A 110 1.73 5.76 10.97
N ILE A 111 1.21 7.00 11.02
CA ILE A 111 0.70 7.76 9.89
C ILE A 111 1.84 8.23 8.98
N ALA A 112 3.04 8.44 9.51
CA ALA A 112 4.22 8.67 8.68
C ALA A 112 4.70 7.37 8.04
N PHE A 113 4.82 6.28 8.82
CA PHE A 113 5.32 4.99 8.36
C PHE A 113 4.53 4.43 7.18
N MET A 114 3.20 4.48 7.22
CA MET A 114 2.36 3.86 6.21
C MET A 114 2.52 4.47 4.80
N PRO A 115 2.34 5.79 4.59
CA PRO A 115 2.64 6.47 3.33
C PRO A 115 4.09 6.32 2.90
N LEU A 116 5.08 6.52 3.79
CA LEU A 116 6.50 6.40 3.44
C LEU A 116 6.82 5.02 2.88
N SER A 117 6.46 3.98 3.62
CA SER A 117 6.68 2.59 3.20
C SER A 117 5.95 2.26 1.90
N ARG A 118 4.72 2.76 1.71
CA ARG A 118 3.95 2.53 0.48
C ARG A 118 4.49 3.31 -0.73
N CYS A 119 5.12 4.46 -0.49
CA CYS A 119 5.82 5.26 -1.48
C CYS A 119 7.16 4.66 -1.90
N GLY A 120 7.61 3.56 -1.27
CA GLY A 120 8.86 2.87 -1.59
C GLY A 120 10.09 3.54 -0.97
N VAL A 121 9.90 4.35 0.07
CA VAL A 121 10.99 4.96 0.84
C VAL A 121 11.76 3.87 1.59
N ASP A 122 13.08 4.00 1.63
CA ASP A 122 13.93 3.09 2.39
C ASP A 122 13.75 3.32 3.90
N MET A 123 12.94 2.46 4.52
CA MET A 123 12.65 2.56 5.93
C MET A 123 13.85 2.24 6.84
N ASP A 124 14.94 1.64 6.33
CA ASP A 124 16.15 1.46 7.15
C ASP A 124 16.87 2.79 7.37
N VAL A 125 16.71 3.76 6.47
CA VAL A 125 17.20 5.14 6.63
C VAL A 125 16.27 5.96 7.53
N TRP A 126 14.95 5.84 7.32
CA TRP A 126 13.97 6.72 7.97
C TRP A 126 13.40 6.22 9.30
N ARG A 127 13.68 4.98 9.70
CA ARG A 127 13.15 4.43 10.97
C ARG A 127 13.59 5.24 12.20
N GLY A 128 14.77 5.86 12.15
CA GLY A 128 15.28 6.68 13.26
C GLY A 128 14.46 7.94 13.53
N GLU A 129 13.80 8.48 12.50
CA GLU A 129 12.96 9.67 12.59
C GLU A 129 11.54 9.37 13.10
N LEU A 130 11.17 8.08 13.19
CA LEU A 130 9.85 7.64 13.64
C LEU A 130 9.91 7.13 15.08
N ASP A 131 9.16 7.76 15.97
CA ASP A 131 9.12 7.37 17.37
C ASP A 131 7.98 6.38 17.66
N PHE A 132 8.34 5.13 17.92
CA PHE A 132 7.41 4.08 18.33
C PHE A 132 7.55 3.71 19.81
N HIS A 133 8.05 4.61 20.67
CA HIS A 133 8.30 4.32 22.08
C HIS A 133 7.08 3.73 22.80
N TYR A 134 5.89 4.27 22.55
CA TYR A 134 4.65 3.87 23.23
C TYR A 134 3.89 2.72 22.57
N ILE A 135 4.35 2.17 21.44
CA ILE A 135 3.60 1.14 20.71
C ILE A 135 3.30 -0.09 21.58
N SER A 136 4.21 -0.43 22.50
CA SER A 136 4.05 -1.58 23.40
C SER A 136 3.02 -1.37 24.49
N GLU A 137 2.55 -0.15 24.72
CA GLU A 137 1.52 0.15 25.72
C GLU A 137 0.11 -0.24 25.23
N PHE A 138 -0.09 -0.35 23.91
CA PHE A 138 -1.29 -0.89 23.28
C PHE A 138 -1.27 -2.43 23.29
N ASN A 139 -1.22 -3.02 24.48
CA ASN A 139 -0.90 -4.43 24.69
C ASN A 139 -2.14 -5.35 24.82
N THR A 140 -3.35 -4.79 24.93
CA THR A 140 -4.59 -5.58 24.97
C THR A 140 -5.27 -5.60 23.60
N PRO A 141 -6.04 -6.64 23.27
CA PRO A 141 -6.78 -6.67 22.00
C PRO A 141 -7.72 -5.46 21.80
N ARG A 142 -8.25 -4.88 22.89
CA ARG A 142 -9.17 -3.75 22.82
C ARG A 142 -8.43 -2.43 22.55
N SER A 143 -7.43 -2.10 23.36
CA SER A 143 -6.58 -0.91 23.15
C SER A 143 -5.89 -0.93 21.78
N LEU A 144 -5.36 -2.09 21.37
CA LEU A 144 -4.76 -2.28 20.05
C LEU A 144 -5.78 -2.15 18.92
N SER A 145 -7.01 -2.59 19.10
CA SER A 145 -8.07 -2.42 18.09
C SER A 145 -8.43 -0.94 17.91
N VAL A 146 -8.51 -0.15 18.98
CA VAL A 146 -8.78 1.29 18.87
C VAL A 146 -7.66 1.99 18.11
N MET A 147 -6.40 1.74 18.51
CA MET A 147 -5.23 2.31 17.82
C MET A 147 -5.15 1.88 16.35
N GLY A 148 -5.36 0.59 16.06
CA GLY A 148 -5.32 0.07 14.69
C GLY A 148 -6.44 0.60 13.80
N ASN A 149 -7.65 0.76 14.34
CA ASN A 149 -8.77 1.37 13.62
C ASN A 149 -8.49 2.85 13.33
N ALA A 150 -8.04 3.60 14.34
CA ALA A 150 -7.64 5.00 14.18
C ALA A 150 -6.59 5.18 13.09
N ALA A 151 -5.53 4.37 13.13
CA ALA A 151 -4.48 4.40 12.12
C ALA A 151 -5.03 4.10 10.70
N ALA A 152 -5.91 3.10 10.57
CA ALA A 152 -6.51 2.74 9.28
C ALA A 152 -7.45 3.83 8.74
N ASP A 153 -8.30 4.39 9.59
CA ASP A 153 -9.25 5.45 9.22
C ASP A 153 -8.52 6.72 8.77
N ILE A 154 -7.41 7.05 9.42
CA ILE A 154 -6.59 8.22 9.09
C ILE A 154 -5.72 7.99 7.84
N CYS A 155 -5.07 6.83 7.72
CA CYS A 155 -4.12 6.60 6.62
C CYS A 155 -4.78 6.30 5.27
N LYS A 156 -5.98 5.71 5.30
CA LYS A 156 -6.72 5.40 4.07
C LYS A 156 -6.94 6.63 3.18
N PRO A 157 -7.50 7.76 3.65
CA PRO A 157 -7.68 8.94 2.81
C PRO A 157 -6.36 9.51 2.29
N VAL A 158 -5.30 9.53 3.11
CA VAL A 158 -3.96 10.00 2.70
C VAL A 158 -3.42 9.17 1.53
N LEU A 159 -3.43 7.84 1.67
CA LEU A 159 -2.96 6.93 0.62
C LEU A 159 -3.83 7.02 -0.64
N MET A 160 -5.14 7.22 -0.50
CA MET A 160 -6.05 7.43 -1.61
C MET A 160 -5.74 8.72 -2.36
N GLU A 161 -5.44 9.80 -1.65
CA GLU A 161 -5.07 11.08 -2.25
C GLU A 161 -3.76 11.00 -3.03
N ILE A 162 -2.73 10.37 -2.45
CA ILE A 162 -1.46 10.09 -3.14
C ILE A 162 -1.73 9.29 -4.42
N SER A 163 -2.50 8.21 -4.32
CA SER A 163 -2.80 7.33 -5.46
C SER A 163 -3.49 8.06 -6.62
N ARG A 164 -4.48 8.91 -6.30
CA ARG A 164 -5.22 9.71 -7.28
C ARG A 164 -4.31 10.72 -7.95
N THR A 165 -3.44 11.36 -7.17
CA THR A 165 -2.49 12.36 -7.69
C THR A 165 -1.50 11.73 -8.65
N VAL A 166 -0.94 10.57 -8.31
CA VAL A 166 -0.05 9.80 -9.20
C VAL A 166 -0.78 9.43 -10.48
N ALA A 167 -1.98 8.85 -10.39
CA ALA A 167 -2.77 8.47 -11.56
C ALA A 167 -3.13 9.67 -12.45
N GLN A 168 -3.46 10.82 -11.86
CA GLN A 168 -3.74 12.05 -12.60
C GLN A 168 -2.48 12.59 -13.30
N SER A 169 -1.33 12.57 -12.63
CA SER A 169 -0.06 13.01 -13.20
C SER A 169 0.30 12.17 -14.43
N GLU A 170 0.20 10.85 -14.33
CA GLU A 170 0.46 9.94 -15.45
C GLU A 170 -0.50 10.17 -16.62
N ARG A 171 -1.80 10.29 -16.36
CA ARG A 171 -2.81 10.57 -17.40
C ARG A 171 -2.55 11.91 -18.11
N LYS A 172 -2.14 12.95 -17.38
CA LYS A 172 -1.80 14.26 -17.97
C LYS A 172 -0.58 14.14 -18.88
N ARG A 173 0.44 13.40 -18.45
CA ARG A 173 1.66 13.15 -19.22
C ARG A 173 1.39 12.35 -20.49
N GLU A 174 0.61 11.29 -20.42
CA GLU A 174 0.22 10.49 -21.58
C GLU A 174 -0.52 11.33 -22.63
N LYS A 175 -1.49 12.16 -22.19
CA LYS A 175 -2.20 13.10 -23.07
C LYS A 175 -1.27 14.11 -23.73
N HIS A 176 -0.32 14.66 -22.97
CA HIS A 176 0.68 15.59 -23.51
C HIS A 176 1.55 14.91 -24.57
N ASN A 177 2.03 13.70 -24.30
CA ASN A 177 2.85 12.93 -25.24
C ASN A 177 2.08 12.56 -26.51
N ALA A 178 0.82 12.14 -26.39
CA ALA A 178 -0.04 11.84 -27.54
C ALA A 178 -0.27 13.08 -28.42
N ARG A 179 -0.50 14.25 -27.80
CA ARG A 179 -0.65 15.52 -28.52
C ARG A 179 0.62 15.93 -29.26
N ASN A 180 1.79 15.72 -28.66
CA ASN A 180 3.07 16.05 -29.30
C ASN A 180 3.36 15.12 -30.48
N LYS A 181 3.14 13.81 -30.33
CA LYS A 181 3.23 12.84 -31.43
C LYS A 181 2.30 13.20 -32.60
N ALA A 182 1.06 13.62 -32.31
CA ALA A 182 0.12 14.05 -33.33
C ALA A 182 0.61 15.32 -34.07
N LYS A 183 1.23 16.27 -33.37
CA LYS A 183 1.82 17.47 -34.01
C LYS A 183 3.02 17.12 -34.89
N GLU A 184 3.89 16.22 -34.44
CA GLU A 184 5.05 15.74 -35.21
C GLU A 184 4.60 15.01 -36.49
N SER A 185 3.53 14.19 -36.43
CA SER A 185 2.97 13.53 -37.63
C SER A 185 2.33 14.48 -38.64
N VAL A 186 1.92 15.68 -38.21
CA VAL A 186 1.35 16.72 -39.10
C VAL A 186 2.44 17.66 -39.64
N GLY A 187 3.57 17.80 -38.95
CA GLY A 187 4.72 18.61 -39.36
C GLY A 187 5.73 17.88 -40.28
N GLY A 188 5.67 16.56 -40.37
CA GLY A 188 6.51 15.73 -41.24
C GLY A 188 6.03 15.68 -42.70
N GLY A 189 5.91 16.84 -43.35
CA GLY A 189 5.71 16.91 -44.79
C GLY A 189 7.02 16.58 -45.52
N GLN A 190 7.26 15.30 -45.84
CA GLN A 190 8.17 14.96 -46.92
C GLN A 190 7.45 15.19 -48.26
N HIS A 191 8.09 15.98 -49.11
CA HIS A 191 7.95 15.94 -50.56
C HIS A 191 8.11 14.48 -51.01
N GLY A 192 6.99 13.81 -51.28
CA GLY A 192 6.94 12.53 -51.96
C GLY A 192 5.96 12.68 -53.11
N GLU A 193 6.48 12.53 -54.33
CA GLU A 193 5.75 12.68 -55.58
C GLU A 193 4.43 11.92 -55.59
N ARG A 194 3.40 12.64 -56.06
CA ARG A 194 2.05 12.17 -56.24
C ARG A 194 1.97 11.44 -57.56
N GLU A 195 2.14 10.12 -57.56
CA GLU A 195 1.79 9.31 -58.74
C GLU A 195 0.32 8.84 -58.67
N ASN A 196 -0.43 9.43 -59.60
CA ASN A 196 -1.70 9.05 -60.24
C ASN A 196 -2.64 8.03 -59.57
N LYS A 197 -3.78 8.59 -59.18
CA LYS A 197 -5.08 7.93 -58.98
C LYS A 197 -5.60 7.40 -60.33
N SER A 198 -5.74 6.09 -60.48
CA SER A 198 -6.68 5.48 -61.44
C SER A 198 -7.77 4.72 -60.69
N GLU A 199 -8.96 5.29 -60.79
CA GLU A 199 -10.30 4.68 -60.81
C GLU A 199 -10.79 3.78 -59.67
N ILE A 200 -11.89 4.26 -59.07
CA ILE A 200 -12.75 3.63 -58.10
C ILE A 200 -13.74 2.74 -58.87
N GLY A 201 -13.70 1.43 -58.65
CA GLY A 201 -14.80 0.51 -58.97
C GLY A 201 -15.64 0.25 -57.71
N LEU A 202 -16.89 0.71 -57.71
CA LEU A 202 -17.88 0.45 -56.68
C LEU A 202 -18.74 -0.78 -57.03
N ALA A 203 -19.25 -1.41 -55.96
CA ALA A 203 -20.32 -2.40 -55.87
C ALA A 203 -19.96 -3.89 -56.09
N ASN A 204 -19.99 -4.66 -55.01
CA ASN A 204 -21.12 -5.54 -54.72
C ASN A 204 -21.09 -6.03 -53.27
N VAL A 205 -22.24 -5.90 -52.60
CA VAL A 205 -22.62 -6.61 -51.37
C VAL A 205 -23.68 -7.63 -51.78
N PRO A 206 -23.65 -8.86 -51.22
CA PRO A 206 -24.77 -9.31 -50.39
C PRO A 206 -24.23 -9.99 -49.12
N GLU A 207 -24.61 -9.52 -47.94
CA GLU A 207 -25.76 -9.91 -47.12
C GLU A 207 -25.46 -11.13 -46.21
N MET A 208 -26.04 -11.06 -45.02
CA MET A 208 -25.72 -11.77 -43.78
C MET A 208 -25.74 -13.30 -43.89
N ASP A 209 -24.98 -14.00 -43.04
CA ASP A 209 -25.60 -15.02 -42.17
C ASP A 209 -24.70 -15.56 -41.05
N TYR A 210 -25.37 -16.04 -40.01
CA TYR A 210 -24.89 -16.39 -38.67
C TYR A 210 -23.99 -17.64 -38.59
N ASN A 211 -23.25 -17.74 -37.47
CA ASN A 211 -22.41 -18.87 -37.07
C ASN A 211 -23.11 -20.24 -37.14
N ALA A 212 -22.40 -21.26 -37.68
CA ALA A 212 -22.69 -22.67 -37.41
C ALA A 212 -21.40 -23.42 -37.03
N LEU A 213 -21.46 -24.10 -35.88
CA LEU A 213 -20.42 -24.97 -35.33
C LEU A 213 -19.93 -26.04 -36.32
N LYS A 214 -18.63 -26.34 -36.29
CA LYS A 214 -18.15 -27.72 -36.39
C LYS A 214 -17.16 -28.06 -35.28
N ARG A 215 -17.60 -29.00 -34.46
CA ARG A 215 -16.80 -29.83 -33.55
C ARG A 215 -16.20 -30.99 -34.36
N GLU A 216 -15.27 -31.70 -33.73
CA GLU A 216 -14.66 -33.00 -34.09
C GLU A 216 -13.33 -32.91 -34.88
N SER A 217 -12.27 -33.70 -34.60
CA SER A 217 -11.91 -34.60 -33.51
C SER A 217 -10.41 -35.01 -33.67
N LYS A 218 -9.75 -35.26 -32.54
CA LYS A 218 -8.59 -36.13 -32.25
C LYS A 218 -7.37 -36.22 -33.20
N GLY A 219 -6.20 -35.98 -32.59
CA GLY A 219 -4.92 -36.62 -32.93
C GLY A 219 -3.96 -36.55 -31.74
N GLN A 220 -3.90 -37.62 -30.93
CA GLN A 220 -2.93 -37.81 -29.84
C GLN A 220 -1.60 -38.30 -30.42
N THR A 221 -0.46 -37.80 -29.92
CA THR A 221 0.69 -38.64 -29.52
C THR A 221 1.55 -37.91 -28.48
N SER A 222 1.85 -38.65 -27.44
CA SER A 222 2.63 -38.34 -26.23
C SER A 222 4.14 -38.43 -26.45
N LYS A 223 4.94 -37.64 -25.73
CA LYS A 223 6.11 -38.13 -24.96
C LYS A 223 6.36 -37.27 -23.72
N GLU A 224 6.58 -37.99 -22.63
CA GLU A 224 7.05 -37.54 -21.32
C GLU A 224 8.50 -37.08 -21.41
N ASP A 225 8.89 -36.09 -20.59
CA ASP A 225 10.21 -36.04 -19.97
C ASP A 225 10.07 -35.27 -18.65
N GLY A 226 10.39 -35.95 -17.55
CA GLY A 226 10.39 -35.40 -16.20
C GLY A 226 11.70 -34.68 -15.88
N TYR A 227 11.61 -33.69 -15.00
CA TYR A 227 12.73 -33.32 -14.14
C TYR A 227 12.20 -32.98 -12.74
N SER A 228 12.61 -33.78 -11.78
CA SER A 228 12.43 -33.61 -10.35
C SER A 228 13.61 -32.87 -9.71
N ALA A 229 13.32 -32.29 -8.55
CA ALA A 229 14.21 -32.06 -7.40
C ALA A 229 14.96 -30.72 -7.30
N GLY A 230 14.88 -30.15 -6.08
CA GLY A 230 15.63 -28.97 -5.63
C GLY A 230 15.09 -28.39 -4.32
N LYS A 231 15.02 -29.21 -3.27
CA LYS A 231 14.81 -28.79 -1.87
C LYS A 231 16.16 -28.43 -1.22
N ASP A 232 16.09 -27.45 -0.32
CA ASP A 232 16.93 -27.21 0.88
C ASP A 232 18.42 -26.85 0.72
N PHE A 233 18.80 -25.65 1.20
CA PHE A 233 20.10 -25.29 1.85
C PHE A 233 19.99 -23.79 2.25
N TYR A 234 20.11 -23.31 3.50
CA TYR A 234 21.09 -23.62 4.56
C TYR A 234 20.47 -23.67 5.96
N LYS A 235 20.96 -24.64 6.73
CA LYS A 235 20.79 -24.85 8.18
C LYS A 235 21.98 -24.25 8.95
N GLU A 236 21.69 -23.82 10.18
CA GLU A 236 22.52 -23.84 11.40
C GLU A 236 23.98 -23.31 11.40
N LYS A 237 24.20 -22.31 12.27
CA LYS A 237 25.36 -22.29 13.18
C LYS A 237 24.90 -21.96 14.60
N GLU A 238 24.77 -22.99 15.42
CA GLU A 238 24.86 -22.90 16.88
C GLU A 238 26.26 -23.30 17.34
N GLY A 239 26.74 -22.69 18.42
CA GLY A 239 27.97 -23.10 19.09
C GLY A 239 28.76 -21.97 19.74
N ARG A 240 28.18 -21.30 20.75
CA ARG A 240 28.92 -20.70 21.88
C ARG A 240 28.01 -20.69 23.10
N ASP A 241 28.46 -21.35 24.17
CA ASP A 241 27.74 -21.42 25.44
C ASP A 241 27.57 -20.02 26.04
N LEU A 242 26.32 -19.57 26.12
CA LEU A 242 25.90 -18.30 26.70
C LEU A 242 25.73 -18.48 28.22
N THR A 243 26.42 -17.66 29.02
CA THR A 243 26.32 -17.66 30.49
C THR A 243 24.87 -17.38 30.95
N PRO A 244 24.46 -17.79 32.18
CA PRO A 244 23.08 -17.65 32.66
C PRO A 244 22.51 -16.22 32.59
N CYS A 245 23.33 -15.18 32.81
CA CYS A 245 22.92 -13.78 32.61
C CYS A 245 22.66 -13.42 31.14
N SER A 246 23.42 -13.99 30.21
CA SER A 246 23.23 -13.75 28.77
C SER A 246 22.05 -14.52 28.18
N LEU A 247 21.66 -15.67 28.76
CA LEU A 247 20.41 -16.37 28.42
C LEU A 247 19.18 -15.57 28.86
N PHE A 248 19.22 -14.87 29.99
CA PHE A 248 18.12 -14.01 30.44
C PHE A 248 17.92 -12.80 29.50
N TYR A 249 19.01 -12.14 29.08
CA TYR A 249 18.94 -11.07 28.09
C TYR A 249 18.56 -11.60 26.70
N PHE A 250 19.05 -12.77 26.29
CA PHE A 250 18.68 -13.39 25.03
C PHE A 250 17.22 -13.82 25.01
N GLU A 251 16.68 -14.39 26.08
CA GLU A 251 15.25 -14.68 26.20
C GLU A 251 14.40 -13.42 26.20
N LYS A 252 14.81 -12.35 26.93
CA LYS A 252 14.09 -11.07 26.92
C LYS A 252 14.14 -10.40 25.54
N TYR A 253 15.27 -10.51 24.84
CA TYR A 253 15.45 -10.01 23.47
C TYR A 253 14.72 -10.87 22.43
N GLN A 254 14.61 -12.18 22.62
CA GLN A 254 13.81 -13.07 21.77
C GLN A 254 12.32 -12.88 22.03
N ARG A 255 11.90 -12.64 23.28
CA ARG A 255 10.52 -12.31 23.65
C ARG A 255 10.13 -10.90 23.16
N TYR A 256 11.06 -9.94 23.20
CA TYR A 256 10.94 -8.62 22.55
C TYR A 256 10.91 -8.77 21.03
N ARG A 257 11.76 -9.60 20.42
CA ARG A 257 11.78 -9.86 18.97
C ARG A 257 10.52 -10.59 18.51
N GLU A 258 9.96 -11.50 19.28
CA GLU A 258 8.71 -12.21 18.99
C GLU A 258 7.48 -11.32 19.22
N SER A 259 7.45 -10.52 20.28
CA SER A 259 6.36 -9.56 20.55
C SER A 259 6.40 -8.39 19.58
N SER A 260 7.59 -7.86 19.30
CA SER A 260 7.83 -6.84 18.29
C SER A 260 7.57 -7.39 16.90
N LYS A 261 7.93 -8.64 16.55
CA LYS A 261 7.48 -9.26 15.28
C LYS A 261 5.97 -9.44 15.23
N LYS A 262 5.27 -9.79 16.31
CA LYS A 262 3.80 -9.94 16.30
C LYS A 262 3.07 -8.59 16.20
N THR A 263 3.58 -7.54 16.83
CA THR A 263 3.01 -6.17 16.75
C THR A 263 3.46 -5.42 15.47
N LEU A 264 4.72 -5.55 15.06
CA LEU A 264 5.24 -5.24 13.71
C LEU A 264 4.84 -6.28 12.66
N LEU A 265 3.85 -7.16 12.88
CA LEU A 265 3.20 -7.86 11.76
C LEU A 265 1.88 -7.20 11.39
N ILE A 266 1.31 -6.37 12.28
CA ILE A 266 0.08 -5.63 12.00
C ILE A 266 0.40 -4.39 11.15
N ILE A 267 1.51 -3.69 11.42
CA ILE A 267 1.92 -2.48 10.70
C ILE A 267 2.42 -2.75 9.26
N PRO A 268 3.29 -3.74 8.98
CA PRO A 268 3.65 -4.08 7.60
C PRO A 268 2.61 -4.95 6.89
N ALA A 269 1.67 -5.58 7.61
CA ALA A 269 0.49 -6.13 6.93
C ALA A 269 -0.29 -4.99 6.26
N LEU A 270 -0.51 -3.86 6.95
CA LEU A 270 -1.16 -2.67 6.38
C LEU A 270 -0.35 -2.03 5.23
N SER A 271 0.99 -1.96 5.32
CA SER A 271 1.82 -1.44 4.21
C SER A 271 1.90 -2.39 3.00
N ARG A 272 1.68 -3.70 3.21
CA ARG A 272 1.49 -4.70 2.15
C ARG A 272 0.05 -4.79 1.63
N ILE A 273 -0.93 -4.12 2.25
CA ILE A 273 -2.27 -3.96 1.66
C ILE A 273 -2.10 -3.12 0.40
N LYS A 274 -1.97 -3.82 -0.72
CA LYS A 274 -2.19 -3.25 -2.04
C LYS A 274 -3.66 -2.84 -2.09
N PHE A 275 -3.93 -1.57 -1.89
CA PHE A 275 -5.24 -0.98 -2.07
C PHE A 275 -5.71 -1.22 -3.53
N ILE A 276 -6.60 -2.18 -3.71
CA ILE A 276 -7.29 -2.52 -4.95
C ILE A 276 -8.42 -1.52 -5.13
N TYR A 277 -8.39 -0.67 -6.17
CA TYR A 277 -9.55 0.14 -6.52
C TYR A 277 -9.75 0.24 -8.04
N ASP A 278 -11.02 0.14 -8.44
CA ASP A 278 -11.58 0.30 -9.79
C ASP A 278 -11.60 1.77 -10.26
#